data_AF-A0A1G2TGM3-F1
#
_entry.id   AF-A0A1G2TGM3-F1
#
_cell.length_a   1.000
_cell.length_b   1.000
_cell.length_c   1.000
_cell.angle_alpha   90.00
_cell.angle_beta   90.00
_cell.angle_gamma   90.00
#
_symmetry.space_group_name_H-M   'P 1'
#
loop_
_entity.id
_entity.type
_entity.pdbx_description
1 polymer ?
#
loop_
_entity_poly.entity_id
_entity_poly.type
_entity_poly.pdbx_seq_one_letter_code
_entity_poly.pdbx_strand_id
1 'polypeptide(L)'
;MKNLFGEQVAEEEILEEKPLEKSSSTFNIFALTDAIGGRNKREAWMLYRKALASGQVPEEIFYRIFWQVKTMLLAGCTKSAEEADMKPFPYSKAKSFLKNFKPNELEKLSEALVVGYHQARRGEEEIETFIEKTILSL
;
A
#
# COMPACT_ATOMS: atom_id res chain seq x y z
N MET A 1 -53.73 -0.22 -3.63
CA MET A 1 -54.65 -0.51 -4.77
C MET A 1 -55.05 -1.98 -4.73
N LYS A 2 -56.26 -2.38 -5.15
CA LYS A 2 -56.61 -3.80 -5.33
C LYS A 2 -56.13 -4.27 -6.71
N ASN A 3 -55.62 -5.50 -6.79
CA ASN A 3 -55.21 -6.08 -8.08
C ASN A 3 -56.44 -6.54 -8.91
N LEU A 4 -56.20 -7.01 -10.15
CA LEU A 4 -57.23 -7.47 -11.10
C LEU A 4 -58.12 -8.62 -10.56
N PHE A 5 -57.79 -9.24 -9.43
CA PHE A 5 -58.54 -10.32 -8.79
C PHE A 5 -59.19 -9.93 -7.46
N GLY A 6 -59.22 -8.63 -7.14
CA GLY A 6 -59.95 -8.09 -5.97
C GLY A 6 -59.27 -8.31 -4.63
N GLU A 7 -58.05 -8.86 -4.61
CA GLU A 7 -57.25 -9.05 -3.41
C GLU A 7 -56.58 -7.74 -2.99
N GLN A 8 -56.52 -7.53 -1.68
CA GLN A 8 -55.85 -6.39 -1.08
C GLN A 8 -54.36 -6.72 -1.00
N VAL A 9 -53.60 -6.25 -2.00
CA VAL A 9 -52.15 -6.43 -2.02
C VAL A 9 -51.55 -5.40 -1.05
N ALA A 10 -50.85 -5.88 -0.02
CA ALA A 10 -50.05 -5.02 0.85
C ALA A 10 -49.00 -4.31 -0.02
N GLU A 11 -48.89 -3.00 0.12
CA GLU A 11 -47.83 -2.23 -0.54
C GLU A 11 -46.49 -2.78 -0.08
N GLU A 12 -45.72 -3.32 -1.01
CA GLU A 12 -44.33 -3.70 -0.77
C GLU A 12 -43.59 -2.43 -0.36
N GLU A 13 -43.26 -2.35 0.92
CA GLU A 13 -42.39 -1.30 1.45
C GLU A 13 -41.03 -1.52 0.80
N ILE A 14 -40.77 -0.78 -0.27
CA ILE A 14 -39.46 -0.70 -0.90
C ILE A 14 -38.54 -0.11 0.16
N LEU A 15 -37.85 -0.98 0.89
CA LEU A 15 -36.74 -0.61 1.75
C LEU A 15 -35.73 0.08 0.82
N GLU A 16 -35.72 1.42 0.83
CA GLU A 16 -34.62 2.18 0.27
C GLU A 16 -33.35 1.62 0.89
N GLU A 17 -32.58 0.86 0.09
CA GLU A 17 -31.23 0.49 0.47
C GLU A 17 -30.48 1.80 0.69
N LYS A 18 -30.30 2.16 1.98
CA LYS A 18 -29.45 3.27 2.35
C LYS A 18 -28.15 3.08 1.59
N PRO A 19 -27.70 4.05 0.77
CA PRO A 19 -26.42 3.93 0.12
C PRO A 19 -25.41 3.67 1.23
N LEU A 20 -24.69 2.55 1.12
CA LEU A 20 -23.58 2.22 2.02
C LEU A 20 -22.79 3.51 2.18
N GLU A 21 -22.80 4.09 3.39
CA GLU A 21 -21.95 5.22 3.69
C GLU A 21 -20.55 4.76 3.29
N LYS A 22 -20.01 5.34 2.22
CA LYS A 22 -18.61 5.17 1.88
C LYS A 22 -17.89 5.75 3.08
N SER A 23 -17.52 4.87 4.02
CA SER A 23 -16.59 5.19 5.08
C SER A 23 -15.39 5.75 4.34
N SER A 24 -15.25 7.06 4.35
CA SER A 24 -14.15 7.79 3.75
C SER A 24 -12.90 7.63 4.62
N SER A 25 -12.71 6.45 5.21
CA SER A 25 -11.46 6.09 5.86
C SER A 25 -10.43 5.93 4.75
N THR A 26 -9.74 7.04 4.46
CA THR A 26 -8.54 7.07 3.62
C THR A 26 -7.67 5.89 4.05
N PHE A 27 -7.36 4.99 3.10
CA PHE A 27 -6.55 3.81 3.39
C PHE A 27 -5.25 4.21 4.07
N ASN A 28 -4.92 3.56 5.20
CA ASN A 28 -3.71 3.85 5.93
C ASN A 28 -2.48 3.29 5.18
N ILE A 29 -1.91 4.10 4.30
CA ILE A 29 -0.73 3.74 3.51
C ILE A 29 0.50 3.38 4.36
N PHE A 30 0.59 3.88 5.60
CA PHE A 30 1.70 3.56 6.50
C PHE A 30 1.67 2.09 6.95
N ALA A 31 0.49 1.47 7.01
CA ALA A 31 0.39 0.05 7.31
C ALA A 31 1.11 -0.79 6.24
N LEU A 32 0.98 -0.41 4.96
CA LEU A 32 1.65 -1.09 3.86
C LEU A 32 3.17 -0.95 3.96
N THR A 33 3.66 0.27 4.19
CA THR A 33 5.12 0.52 4.33
C THR A 33 5.70 -0.19 5.55
N ASP A 34 4.94 -0.27 6.65
CA ASP A 34 5.33 -1.00 7.84
C ASP A 34 5.41 -2.51 7.61
N ALA A 35 4.44 -3.08 6.88
CA ALA A 35 4.47 -4.50 6.52
C ALA A 35 5.67 -4.85 5.64
N ILE A 36 6.06 -3.95 4.72
CA ILE A 36 7.26 -4.09 3.89
C ILE A 36 8.53 -4.02 4.74
N GLY A 37 8.67 -3.01 5.61
CA GLY A 37 9.80 -2.91 6.54
C GLY A 37 9.86 -4.08 7.55
N GLY A 38 8.70 -4.62 7.92
CA GLY A 38 8.57 -5.82 8.73
C GLY A 38 8.89 -7.12 7.99
N ARG A 39 9.16 -7.10 6.68
CA ARG A 39 9.23 -8.28 5.79
C ARG A 39 8.03 -9.22 5.92
N ASN A 40 6.86 -8.68 6.23
CA ASN A 40 5.63 -9.45 6.30
C ASN A 40 4.98 -9.47 4.91
N LYS A 41 5.52 -10.31 4.01
CA LYS A 41 5.06 -10.41 2.61
C LYS A 41 3.54 -10.58 2.48
N ARG A 42 2.96 -11.50 3.26
CA ARG A 42 1.52 -11.78 3.18
C ARG A 42 0.69 -10.54 3.55
N GLU A 43 1.06 -9.87 4.64
CA GLU A 43 0.38 -8.66 5.08
C GLU A 43 0.58 -7.51 4.07
N ALA A 44 1.81 -7.32 3.58
CA ALA A 44 2.12 -6.30 2.58
C ALA A 44 1.30 -6.50 1.30
N TRP A 45 1.17 -7.74 0.82
CA TRP A 45 0.36 -8.03 -0.36
C TRP A 45 -1.13 -7.76 -0.12
N MET A 46 -1.69 -8.20 1.01
CA MET A 46 -3.09 -7.93 1.36
C MET A 46 -3.36 -6.41 1.47
N LEU A 47 -2.46 -5.67 2.11
CA LEU A 47 -2.55 -4.22 2.24
C LEU A 47 -2.43 -3.51 0.90
N TYR A 48 -1.57 -4.00 0.00
CA TYR A 48 -1.46 -3.48 -1.35
C TYR A 48 -2.76 -3.65 -2.14
N ARG A 49 -3.37 -4.85 -2.10
CA ARG A 49 -4.68 -5.08 -2.74
C ARG A 49 -5.79 -4.20 -2.16
N LYS A 50 -5.79 -3.97 -0.84
CA LYS A 50 -6.72 -3.03 -0.18
C LYS A 50 -6.50 -1.59 -0.61
N ALA A 51 -5.25 -1.16 -0.78
CA ALA A 51 -4.92 0.18 -1.27
C ALA A 51 -5.50 0.40 -2.68
N LEU A 52 -5.28 -0.54 -3.61
CA LEU A 52 -5.86 -0.49 -4.95
C LEU A 52 -7.40 -0.48 -4.90
N ALA A 53 -8.01 -1.35 -4.10
CA ALA A 53 -9.47 -1.42 -3.95
C ALA A 53 -10.08 -0.13 -3.37
N SER A 54 -9.30 0.64 -2.61
CA SER A 54 -9.70 1.96 -2.10
C SER A 54 -9.55 3.10 -3.13
N GLY A 55 -9.11 2.79 -4.36
CA GLY A 55 -8.92 3.76 -5.44
C GLY A 55 -7.62 4.55 -5.38
N GLN A 56 -6.63 4.10 -4.59
CA GLN A 56 -5.30 4.71 -4.59
C GLN A 56 -4.61 4.45 -5.94
N VAL A 57 -3.97 5.48 -6.49
CA VAL A 57 -3.22 5.36 -7.75
C VAL A 57 -1.97 4.51 -7.52
N PRO A 58 -1.67 3.52 -8.37
CA PRO A 58 -0.50 2.64 -8.21
C PRO A 58 0.82 3.40 -8.06
N GLU A 59 1.03 4.47 -8.82
CA GLU A 59 2.21 5.33 -8.71
C GLU A 59 2.35 5.97 -7.33
N GLU A 60 1.25 6.43 -6.73
CA GLU A 60 1.29 7.01 -5.38
C GLU A 60 1.71 5.96 -4.36
N ILE A 61 1.18 4.73 -4.49
CA ILE A 61 1.59 3.59 -3.66
C ILE A 61 3.07 3.29 -3.87
N PHE A 62 3.54 3.23 -5.12
CA PHE A 62 4.95 2.99 -5.44
C PHE A 62 5.86 4.00 -4.74
N TYR A 63 5.57 5.30 -4.83
CA TYR A 63 6.41 6.32 -4.21
C TYR A 63 6.49 6.17 -2.68
N ARG A 64 5.42 5.68 -2.04
CA ARG A 64 5.40 5.43 -0.60
C ARG A 64 6.29 4.25 -0.22
N ILE A 65 6.25 3.18 -1.02
CA ILE A 65 7.15 2.02 -0.89
C ILE A 65 8.62 2.44 -1.10
N PHE A 66 8.88 3.18 -2.18
CA PHE A 66 10.21 3.68 -2.51
C PHE A 66 10.78 4.57 -1.38
N TRP A 67 9.99 5.50 -0.86
CA TRP A 67 10.41 6.34 0.27
C TRP A 67 10.71 5.53 1.53
N GLN A 68 9.93 4.49 1.83
CA GLN A 68 10.20 3.61 2.96
C GLN A 68 11.56 2.91 2.80
N VAL A 69 11.81 2.29 1.64
CA VAL A 69 13.08 1.60 1.36
C VAL A 69 14.27 2.56 1.39
N LYS A 70 14.14 3.74 0.77
CA LYS A 70 15.14 4.81 0.83
C LYS A 70 15.43 5.25 2.26
N THR A 71 14.39 5.43 3.08
CA THR A 71 14.54 5.83 4.48
C THR A 71 15.26 4.76 5.29
N MET A 72 14.98 3.48 5.04
CA MET A 72 15.69 2.38 5.66
C MET A 72 17.17 2.37 5.25
N LEU A 73 17.50 2.54 3.96
CA LEU A 73 18.89 2.62 3.51
C LEU A 73 19.64 3.76 4.20
N LEU A 74 19.03 4.94 4.26
CA LEU A 74 19.61 6.10 4.91
C LEU A 74 19.83 5.87 6.41
N ALA A 75 18.86 5.26 7.09
CA ALA A 75 18.99 4.88 8.50
C ALA A 75 20.06 3.79 8.73
N GLY A 76 20.36 2.98 7.71
CA GLY A 76 21.42 1.97 7.74
C GLY A 76 22.82 2.55 7.64
N CYS A 77 23.01 3.65 6.91
CA CYS A 77 24.32 4.27 6.69
C CYS A 77 24.62 5.48 7.57
N THR A 78 23.66 6.00 8.32
CA THR A 78 23.82 7.12 9.26
C THR A 78 23.67 6.67 10.71
N LYS A 79 24.06 7.51 11.66
CA LYS A 79 24.01 7.22 13.11
C LYS A 79 22.80 7.88 13.76
N SER A 80 22.37 9.06 13.33
CA SER A 80 21.23 9.77 13.91
C SER A 80 20.25 10.34 12.86
N ALA A 81 19.07 10.77 13.31
CA ALA A 81 18.07 11.39 12.45
C ALA A 81 18.55 12.74 11.90
N GLU A 82 19.33 13.47 12.68
CA GLU A 82 19.95 14.75 12.31
C GLU A 82 21.00 14.56 11.22
N GLU A 83 21.86 13.54 11.32
CA GLU A 83 22.84 13.20 10.28
C GLU A 83 22.15 12.82 8.95
N ALA A 84 20.98 12.20 9.04
CA ALA A 84 20.15 11.84 7.89
C ALA A 84 19.30 13.00 7.34
N ASP A 85 19.31 14.18 7.98
CA ASP A 85 18.37 15.28 7.68
C ASP A 85 16.89 14.83 7.70
N MET A 86 16.51 14.08 8.73
CA MET A 86 15.18 13.49 8.88
C MET A 86 14.56 13.77 10.25
N LYS A 87 13.22 13.67 10.31
CA LYS A 87 12.50 13.67 11.58
C LYS A 87 12.82 12.41 12.41
N PRO A 88 12.88 12.49 13.75
CA PRO A 88 13.25 11.36 14.60
C PRO A 88 12.36 10.13 14.46
N PHE A 89 11.05 10.31 14.31
CA PHE A 89 10.09 9.19 14.28
C PHE A 89 10.24 8.29 13.03
N PRO A 90 10.17 8.83 11.78
CA PRO A 90 10.39 8.01 10.59
C PRO A 90 11.77 7.35 10.56
N TYR A 91 12.81 8.07 10.99
CA TYR A 91 14.17 7.54 11.07
C TYR A 91 14.26 6.35 12.03
N SER A 92 13.79 6.52 13.27
CA SER A 92 13.86 5.47 14.31
C SER A 92 13.07 4.24 13.90
N LYS A 93 11.90 4.45 13.29
CA LYS A 93 11.05 3.37 12.79
C LYS A 93 11.74 2.58 11.68
N ALA A 94 12.28 3.26 10.68
CA ALA A 94 13.03 2.63 9.60
C ALA A 94 14.28 1.89 10.11
N LYS A 95 15.01 2.48 11.05
CA LYS A 95 16.16 1.85 11.71
C LYS A 95 15.78 0.54 12.42
N SER A 96 14.61 0.50 13.05
CA SER A 96 14.11 -0.71 13.72
C SER A 96 13.84 -1.88 12.77
N PHE A 97 13.57 -1.60 11.50
CA PHE A 97 13.31 -2.61 10.47
C PHE A 97 14.56 -3.22 9.85
N LEU A 98 15.73 -2.57 9.98
CA LEU A 98 16.97 -3.05 9.37
C LEU A 98 17.35 -4.48 9.76
N LYS A 99 17.06 -4.86 11.00
CA LYS A 99 17.31 -6.22 11.52
C LYS A 99 16.57 -7.33 10.75
N ASN A 100 15.54 -6.98 9.98
CA ASN A 100 14.73 -7.94 9.22
C ASN A 100 15.34 -8.25 7.84
N PHE A 101 16.35 -7.50 7.41
CA PHE A 101 16.96 -7.62 6.09
C PHE A 101 18.36 -8.21 6.18
N LYS A 102 18.71 -9.08 5.23
CA LYS A 102 20.06 -9.60 5.08
C LYS A 102 20.99 -8.51 4.53
N PRO A 103 22.33 -8.65 4.71
CA PRO A 103 23.28 -7.75 4.06
C PRO A 103 23.04 -7.66 2.55
N ASN A 104 23.09 -6.46 1.99
CA ASN A 104 22.87 -6.14 0.57
C ASN A 104 21.44 -6.38 0.05
N GLU A 105 20.51 -6.86 0.88
CA GLU A 105 19.15 -7.16 0.43
C GLU A 105 18.33 -5.89 0.20
N LEU A 106 18.53 -4.89 1.05
CA LEU A 106 17.80 -3.63 0.95
C LEU A 106 18.29 -2.78 -0.23
N GLU A 107 19.59 -2.85 -0.53
CA GLU A 107 20.24 -2.23 -1.68
C GLU A 107 19.68 -2.82 -2.98
N LYS A 108 19.59 -4.16 -3.07
CA LYS A 108 18.97 -4.85 -4.21
C LYS A 108 17.50 -4.51 -4.37
N LEU A 109 16.76 -4.42 -3.27
CA LEU A 109 15.36 -4.00 -3.30
C LEU A 109 15.22 -2.56 -3.83
N SER A 110 16.09 -1.64 -3.38
CA SER A 110 16.10 -0.27 -3.88
C SER A 110 16.46 -0.20 -5.37
N GLU A 111 17.45 -0.98 -5.82
CA GLU A 111 17.82 -1.08 -7.23
C GLU A 111 16.65 -1.57 -8.07
N ALA A 112 15.98 -2.65 -7.64
CA ALA A 112 14.81 -3.20 -8.32
C ALA A 112 13.67 -2.17 -8.42
N LEU A 113 13.41 -1.39 -7.36
CA LEU A 113 12.40 -0.33 -7.36
C LEU A 113 12.71 0.78 -8.40
N VAL A 114 13.96 1.21 -8.50
CA VAL A 114 14.36 2.24 -9.47
C VAL A 114 14.27 1.71 -10.90
N VAL A 115 14.87 0.54 -11.16
CA VAL A 115 14.89 -0.06 -12.50
C VAL A 115 13.46 -0.35 -12.98
N GLY A 116 12.65 -1.02 -12.16
CA GLY A 116 11.30 -1.40 -12.52
C GLY A 116 10.35 -0.22 -12.71
N TYR A 117 10.50 0.86 -11.93
CA TYR A 117 9.74 2.10 -12.18
C TYR A 117 10.03 2.70 -13.56
N HIS A 118 11.29 2.72 -13.96
CA HIS A 118 11.67 3.22 -15.28
C HIS A 118 11.20 2.28 -16.41
N GLN A 119 11.22 0.96 -16.21
CA GLN A 119 10.66 -0.01 -17.15
C GLN A 119 9.15 0.21 -17.32
N ALA A 120 8.42 0.37 -16.20
CA ALA A 120 6.99 0.63 -16.24
C ALA A 120 6.66 1.96 -16.95
N ARG A 121 7.42 3.03 -16.69
CA ARG A 121 7.27 4.32 -17.38
C ARG A 121 7.55 4.24 -18.89
N ARG A 122 8.35 3.26 -19.35
CA ARG A 122 8.60 3.00 -20.77
C ARG A 122 7.55 2.09 -21.42
N GLY A 123 6.56 1.61 -20.66
CA GLY A 123 5.53 0.70 -21.14
C GLY A 123 6.00 -0.75 -21.29
N GLU A 124 7.12 -1.12 -20.67
CA GLU A 124 7.64 -2.50 -20.69
C GLU A 124 6.89 -3.41 -19.70
N GLU A 125 6.25 -2.83 -18.68
CA GLU A 125 5.47 -3.53 -17.66
C GLU A 125 4.42 -2.59 -17.05
N GLU A 126 3.31 -3.14 -16.55
CA GLU A 126 2.32 -2.38 -15.76
C GLU A 126 2.83 -2.12 -14.34
N ILE A 127 2.73 -0.87 -13.87
CA ILE A 127 3.21 -0.45 -12.55
C ILE A 127 2.56 -1.28 -11.42
N GLU A 128 1.30 -1.67 -11.57
CA GLU A 128 0.61 -2.51 -10.58
C GLU A 128 1.26 -3.89 -10.45
N THR A 129 1.51 -4.52 -11.60
CA THR A 129 2.13 -5.85 -11.66
C THR A 129 3.55 -5.79 -11.12
N PHE A 130 4.29 -4.73 -11.46
CA PHE A 130 5.64 -4.52 -10.95
C PHE A 130 5.68 -4.40 -9.41
N ILE A 131 4.80 -3.58 -8.81
CA ILE A 131 4.71 -3.45 -7.35
C ILE A 131 4.34 -4.79 -6.72
N GLU A 132 3.37 -5.50 -7.29
CA GLU A 132 2.93 -6.80 -6.77
C GLU A 132 4.07 -7.82 -6.77
N LYS A 133 4.80 -7.97 -7.88
CA LYS A 133 5.98 -8.84 -7.98
C LYS A 133 7.05 -8.46 -6.96
N THR A 134 7.27 -7.17 -6.76
CA THR A 134 8.25 -6.67 -5.79
C THR A 134 7.85 -7.01 -4.36
N ILE A 135 6.57 -6.91 -4.00
CA ILE A 135 6.08 -7.32 -2.67
C ILE A 135 6.19 -8.84 -2.48
N LEU A 136 5.90 -9.62 -3.53
CA LEU A 136 5.93 -11.07 -3.47
C LEU A 136 7.35 -11.66 -3.41
N SER A 137 8.36 -10.88 -3.81
CA SER A 137 9.78 -11.27 -3.73
C SER A 137 10.43 -11.00 -2.36
N LEU A 138 9.71 -10.35 -1.43
CA LEU A 138 10.12 -10.17 -0.03
C LEU A 138 10.18 -11.51 0.75
#